data_AF-A0A6E8WAT4-F1
#
_entry.id   AF-A0A6E8WAT4-F1
#
_cell.length_a   1.000
_cell.length_b   1.000
_cell.length_c   1.000
_cell.angle_alpha   90.00
_cell.angle_beta   90.00
_cell.angle_gamma   90.00
#
_symmetry.space_group_name_H-M   'P 1'
#
loop_
_entity.id
_entity.type
_entity.pdbx_description
1 polymer ?
#
loop_
_entity_poly.entity_id
_entity_poly.type
_entity_poly.pdbx_seq_one_letter_code
_entity_poly.pdbx_strand_id
1 'polypeptide(L)'
;MYQVYPMYRQIQDYVINQVADARMASSARIDEFHRDIIMIKSNYLATSIRQEQDLITQINGQPLSVNQQCLSFLRQSAEVNMNLAGVSYSTCITNAGDSLVTTVKAFYELLDTDEARYVGVGLFEEFRDENVFFDPQRIISKLENRVFRLEDYPTHIGSEVLDAVAGLSNMLENIRLNYINCMTLGEQMLRSALQLGLLQLEQTCNGNLIPVAEEAPVPPNVGATPEPTEEPTPEPETPAPEH
;
A
#
# COMPACT_ATOMS: atom_id res chain seq x y z
N MET A 1 26.63 42.14 17.94
CA MET A 1 25.22 41.82 18.26
C MET A 1 24.26 41.90 17.07
N TYR A 2 24.34 42.90 16.18
CA TYR A 2 23.37 43.09 15.08
C TYR A 2 23.26 41.96 14.03
N GLN A 3 24.24 41.05 13.93
CA GLN A 3 24.26 39.98 12.94
C GLN A 3 23.66 38.64 13.40
N VAL A 4 23.43 38.43 14.71
CA VAL A 4 23.08 37.10 15.24
C VAL A 4 21.59 36.78 15.07
N TYR A 5 20.72 37.76 15.28
CA TYR A 5 19.27 37.61 15.13
C TYR A 5 18.82 37.23 13.71
N PRO A 6 19.28 37.91 12.63
CA PRO A 6 18.87 37.53 11.27
C PRO A 6 19.35 36.13 10.87
N MET A 7 20.55 35.70 11.30
CA MET A 7 21.04 34.34 11.05
C MET A 7 20.22 33.29 11.79
N TYR A 8 19.89 33.54 13.06
CA TYR A 8 19.05 32.64 13.84
C TYR A 8 17.68 32.41 13.18
N ARG A 9 17.04 33.49 12.70
CA ARG A 9 15.77 33.40 11.96
C ARG A 9 15.91 32.59 10.66
N GLN A 10 16.96 32.84 9.88
CA GLN A 10 17.19 32.11 8.62
C GLN A 10 17.36 30.61 8.85
N ILE A 11 18.03 30.21 9.93
CA ILE A 11 18.21 28.79 10.29
C ILE A 11 16.90 28.16 10.73
N GLN A 12 16.11 28.86 11.55
CA GLN A 12 14.78 28.40 11.92
C GLN A 12 13.88 28.21 10.69
N ASP A 13 13.82 29.20 9.81
CA ASP A 13 13.04 29.14 8.58
C ASP A 13 13.53 27.97 7.69
N TYR A 14 14.85 27.77 7.57
CA TYR A 14 15.41 26.66 6.81
C TYR A 14 15.01 25.29 7.39
N VAL A 15 15.18 25.08 8.69
CA VAL A 15 14.83 23.82 9.37
C VAL A 15 13.34 23.52 9.23
N ILE A 16 12.47 24.51 9.47
CA ILE A 16 11.02 24.36 9.34
C ILE A 16 10.66 23.93 7.91
N ASN A 17 11.25 24.57 6.90
CA ASN A 17 11.00 24.21 5.50
C ASN A 17 11.49 22.80 5.18
N GLN A 18 12.68 22.39 5.64
CA GLN A 18 13.19 21.03 5.42
C GLN A 18 12.30 19.96 6.07
N VAL A 19 11.89 20.18 7.32
CA VAL A 19 10.98 19.26 8.02
C VAL A 19 9.62 19.22 7.31
N ALA A 20 9.09 20.37 6.87
CA ALA A 20 7.85 20.41 6.11
C ALA A 20 7.94 19.62 4.78
N ASP A 21 9.04 19.79 4.04
CA ASP A 21 9.30 19.02 2.81
C ASP A 21 9.40 17.52 3.10
N ALA A 22 10.01 17.12 4.20
CA ALA A 22 10.08 15.73 4.64
C ALA A 22 8.72 15.14 4.99
N ARG A 23 7.87 15.91 5.68
CA ARG A 23 6.48 15.52 5.99
C ARG A 23 5.66 15.36 4.70
N MET A 24 5.83 16.25 3.72
CA MET A 24 5.18 16.12 2.42
C MET A 24 5.66 14.89 1.64
N ALA A 25 6.98 14.70 1.55
CA ALA A 25 7.58 13.57 0.85
C ALA A 25 7.16 12.22 1.48
N SER A 26 7.22 12.11 2.80
CA SER A 26 6.78 10.92 3.53
C SER A 26 5.28 10.64 3.35
N SER A 27 4.42 11.67 3.37
CA SER A 27 2.99 11.50 3.10
C SER A 27 2.74 10.89 1.71
N ALA A 28 3.48 11.31 0.68
CA ALA A 28 3.35 10.74 -0.66
C ALA A 28 3.77 9.26 -0.69
N ARG A 29 4.85 8.90 0.01
CA ARG A 29 5.30 7.50 0.14
C ARG A 29 4.30 6.62 0.88
N ILE A 30 3.66 7.15 1.91
CA ILE A 30 2.62 6.43 2.65
C ILE A 30 1.38 6.22 1.77
N ASP A 31 0.98 7.19 0.94
CA ASP A 31 -0.12 7.00 -0.03
C ASP A 31 0.21 5.91 -1.05
N GLU A 32 1.42 5.96 -1.63
CA GLU A 32 1.94 4.94 -2.56
C GLU A 32 1.90 3.54 -1.93
N PHE A 33 2.39 3.41 -0.69
CA PHE A 33 2.34 2.17 0.07
C PHE A 33 0.91 1.63 0.21
N HIS A 34 -0.07 2.47 0.59
CA HIS A 34 -1.46 2.02 0.72
C HIS A 34 -2.04 1.54 -0.61
N ARG A 35 -1.77 2.25 -1.71
CA ARG A 35 -2.22 1.84 -3.05
C ARG A 35 -1.66 0.47 -3.42
N ASP A 36 -0.38 0.25 -3.17
CA ASP A 36 0.30 -1.02 -3.43
C ASP A 36 -0.33 -2.17 -2.63
N ILE A 37 -0.51 -2.00 -1.31
CA ILE A 37 -1.14 -3.02 -0.46
C ILE A 37 -2.54 -3.39 -0.95
N ILE A 38 -3.34 -2.39 -1.36
CA ILE A 38 -4.70 -2.60 -1.89
C ILE A 38 -4.66 -3.36 -3.22
N MET A 39 -3.75 -3.00 -4.13
CA MET A 39 -3.60 -3.67 -5.42
C MET A 39 -3.16 -5.12 -5.24
N ILE A 40 -2.15 -5.34 -4.39
CA ILE A 40 -1.66 -6.68 -4.05
C ILE A 40 -2.80 -7.53 -3.48
N LYS A 41 -3.52 -7.01 -2.48
CA LYS A 41 -4.70 -7.68 -1.90
C LYS A 41 -5.71 -8.10 -2.98
N SER A 42 -6.05 -7.17 -3.87
CA SER A 42 -7.08 -7.39 -4.89
C SER A 42 -6.68 -8.51 -5.85
N ASN A 43 -5.40 -8.60 -6.21
CA ASN A 43 -4.88 -9.68 -7.05
C ASN A 43 -4.99 -11.05 -6.37
N TYR A 44 -4.57 -11.17 -5.10
CA TYR A 44 -4.68 -12.45 -4.36
C TYR A 44 -6.14 -12.89 -4.19
N LEU A 45 -7.06 -11.96 -3.89
CA LEU A 45 -8.48 -12.24 -3.79
C LEU A 45 -9.06 -12.72 -5.13
N ALA A 46 -8.76 -12.03 -6.22
CA ALA A 46 -9.23 -12.42 -7.56
C ALA A 46 -8.73 -13.81 -7.96
N THR A 47 -7.46 -14.11 -7.66
CA THR A 47 -6.88 -15.44 -7.92
C THR A 47 -7.53 -16.52 -7.06
N SER A 48 -7.75 -16.26 -5.78
CA SER A 48 -8.38 -17.21 -4.85
C SER A 48 -9.82 -17.52 -5.25
N ILE A 49 -10.60 -16.51 -5.64
CA ILE A 49 -11.97 -16.67 -6.14
C ILE A 49 -11.99 -17.49 -7.42
N ARG A 50 -11.06 -17.24 -8.35
CA ARG A 50 -10.96 -18.02 -9.59
C ARG A 50 -10.66 -19.49 -9.29
N GLN A 51 -9.69 -19.77 -8.42
CA GLN A 51 -9.34 -21.13 -8.02
C GLN A 51 -10.51 -21.88 -7.37
N GLU A 52 -11.30 -21.21 -6.52
CA GLU A 52 -12.52 -21.78 -5.96
C GLU A 52 -13.55 -22.07 -7.06
N GLN A 53 -13.80 -21.08 -7.92
CA GLN A 53 -14.78 -21.21 -9.00
C GLN A 53 -14.44 -22.35 -9.95
N ASP A 54 -13.15 -22.59 -10.22
CA ASP A 54 -12.69 -23.72 -11.02
C ASP A 54 -13.09 -25.05 -10.37
N LEU A 55 -12.83 -25.23 -9.07
CA LEU A 55 -13.24 -26.42 -8.33
C LEU A 55 -14.78 -26.58 -8.29
N ILE A 56 -15.50 -25.50 -8.00
CA ILE A 56 -16.97 -25.53 -7.96
C ILE A 56 -17.57 -25.89 -9.32
N THR A 57 -16.98 -25.41 -10.41
CA THR A 57 -17.38 -25.76 -11.78
C THR A 57 -17.19 -27.25 -12.03
N GLN A 58 -16.05 -27.82 -11.63
CA GLN A 58 -15.78 -29.26 -11.72
C GLN A 58 -16.80 -30.09 -10.92
N ILE A 59 -17.13 -29.66 -9.70
CA ILE A 59 -18.11 -30.32 -8.84
C ILE A 59 -19.52 -30.25 -9.44
N ASN A 60 -19.94 -29.10 -9.95
CA ASN A 60 -21.30 -28.88 -10.44
C ASN A 60 -21.55 -29.51 -11.82
N GLY A 61 -20.50 -29.74 -12.61
CA GLY A 61 -20.64 -30.42 -13.90
C GLY A 61 -20.70 -31.95 -13.81
N GLN A 62 -20.68 -32.53 -12.60
CA GLN A 62 -20.80 -33.98 -12.44
C GLN A 62 -22.22 -34.49 -12.75
N PRO A 63 -22.36 -35.68 -13.37
CA PRO A 63 -23.67 -36.27 -13.60
C PRO A 63 -24.33 -36.71 -12.29
N LEU A 64 -25.67 -36.83 -12.29
CA LEU A 64 -26.45 -37.26 -11.12
C LEU A 64 -26.11 -38.66 -10.61
N SER A 65 -25.44 -39.48 -11.42
CA SER A 65 -24.94 -40.80 -11.02
C SER A 65 -23.79 -40.74 -10.02
N VAL A 66 -23.08 -39.61 -9.93
CA VAL A 66 -22.03 -39.38 -8.93
C VAL A 66 -22.68 -39.16 -7.56
N ASN A 67 -22.00 -39.63 -6.50
CA ASN A 67 -22.52 -39.52 -5.14
C ASN A 67 -22.70 -38.05 -4.73
N GLN A 68 -23.95 -37.59 -4.69
CA GLN A 68 -24.30 -36.20 -4.39
C GLN A 68 -23.91 -35.77 -2.97
N GLN A 69 -23.91 -36.70 -2.01
CA GLN A 69 -23.45 -36.42 -0.65
C GLN A 69 -21.94 -36.17 -0.64
N CYS A 70 -21.16 -36.95 -1.39
CA CYS A 70 -19.72 -36.72 -1.54
C CYS A 70 -19.45 -35.34 -2.17
N LEU A 71 -20.17 -34.99 -3.24
CA LEU A 71 -20.07 -33.65 -3.86
C LEU A 71 -20.44 -32.53 -2.88
N SER A 72 -21.42 -32.74 -2.00
CA SER A 72 -21.76 -31.76 -0.96
C SER A 72 -20.63 -31.54 0.04
N PHE A 73 -19.91 -32.60 0.43
CA PHE A 73 -18.74 -32.48 1.30
C PHE A 73 -17.59 -31.72 0.63
N LEU A 74 -17.37 -31.91 -0.68
CA LEU A 74 -16.36 -31.15 -1.41
C LEU A 74 -16.68 -29.66 -1.48
N ARG A 75 -17.96 -29.28 -1.70
CA ARG A 75 -18.38 -27.87 -1.66
C ARG A 75 -18.14 -27.25 -0.28
N GLN A 76 -18.53 -27.96 0.78
CA GLN A 76 -18.30 -27.50 2.15
C GLN A 76 -16.81 -27.39 2.48
N SER A 77 -16.00 -28.35 2.02
CA SER A 77 -14.55 -28.29 2.17
C SER A 77 -13.96 -27.06 1.47
N ALA A 78 -14.37 -26.77 0.23
CA ALA A 78 -13.94 -25.57 -0.49
C ALA A 78 -14.29 -24.29 0.28
N GLU A 79 -15.54 -24.17 0.75
CA GLU A 79 -16.01 -23.03 1.54
C GLU A 79 -15.20 -22.83 2.83
N VAL A 80 -14.93 -23.91 3.58
CA VAL A 80 -14.12 -23.84 4.80
C VAL A 80 -12.69 -23.39 4.50
N ASN A 81 -12.09 -23.90 3.43
CA ASN A 81 -10.73 -23.52 3.03
C ASN A 81 -10.68 -22.05 2.55
N MET A 82 -11.69 -21.57 1.84
CA MET A 82 -11.81 -20.16 1.46
C MET A 82 -11.93 -19.24 2.68
N ASN A 83 -12.74 -19.62 3.67
CA ASN A 83 -12.86 -18.87 4.91
C ASN A 83 -11.54 -18.83 5.68
N LEU A 84 -10.82 -19.96 5.76
CA LEU A 84 -9.51 -20.01 6.40
C LEU A 84 -8.47 -19.13 5.68
N ALA A 85 -8.47 -19.14 4.35
CA ALA A 85 -7.64 -18.23 3.54
C ALA A 85 -8.00 -16.76 3.80
N GLY A 86 -9.30 -16.44 3.91
CA GLY A 86 -9.78 -15.09 4.25
C GLY A 86 -9.28 -14.61 5.62
N VAL A 87 -9.27 -15.48 6.63
CA VAL A 87 -8.67 -15.19 7.96
C VAL A 87 -7.15 -14.96 7.83
N SER A 88 -6.46 -15.81 7.06
CA SER A 88 -5.03 -15.65 6.80
C SER A 88 -4.72 -14.29 6.16
N TYR A 89 -5.44 -13.91 5.10
CA TYR A 89 -5.27 -12.62 4.42
C TYR A 89 -5.57 -11.45 5.36
N SER A 90 -6.64 -11.54 6.16
CA SER A 90 -6.97 -10.50 7.15
C SER A 90 -5.85 -10.32 8.18
N THR A 91 -5.23 -11.41 8.61
CA THR A 91 -4.07 -11.40 9.50
C THR A 91 -2.85 -10.73 8.84
N CYS A 92 -2.57 -11.04 7.57
CA CYS A 92 -1.49 -10.39 6.82
C CYS A 92 -1.71 -8.87 6.70
N ILE A 93 -2.94 -8.44 6.39
CA ILE A 93 -3.32 -7.03 6.24
C ILE A 93 -3.15 -6.28 7.56
N THR A 94 -3.66 -6.85 8.66
CA THR A 94 -3.59 -6.22 9.98
C THR A 94 -2.14 -6.10 10.48
N ASN A 95 -1.33 -7.15 10.31
CA ASN A 95 0.10 -7.10 10.65
C ASN A 95 0.87 -6.02 9.85
N ALA A 96 0.56 -5.86 8.56
CA ALA A 96 1.13 -4.79 7.74
C ALA A 96 0.69 -3.41 8.21
N GLY A 97 -0.59 -3.26 8.57
CA GLY A 97 -1.15 -2.04 9.16
C GLY A 97 -0.48 -1.66 10.48
N ASP A 98 -0.32 -2.60 11.40
CA ASP A 98 0.33 -2.36 12.71
C ASP A 98 1.81 -1.96 12.55
N SER A 99 2.50 -2.62 11.61
CA SER A 99 3.89 -2.29 11.26
C SER A 99 4.00 -0.89 10.65
N LEU A 100 3.06 -0.52 9.78
CA LEU A 100 3.00 0.82 9.19
C LEU A 100 2.79 1.88 10.27
N VAL A 101 1.80 1.71 11.15
CA VAL A 101 1.50 2.67 12.23
C VAL A 101 2.73 2.90 13.11
N THR A 102 3.40 1.81 13.51
CA THR A 102 4.61 1.88 14.33
C THR A 102 5.74 2.63 13.63
N THR A 103 5.98 2.31 12.36
CA THR A 103 7.03 2.91 11.53
C THR A 103 6.79 4.40 11.29
N VAL A 104 5.57 4.75 10.90
CA VAL A 104 5.18 6.13 10.62
C VAL A 104 5.25 6.98 11.88
N LYS A 105 4.79 6.45 13.02
CA LYS A 105 4.89 7.14 14.31
C LYS A 105 6.34 7.42 14.68
N ALA A 106 7.22 6.42 14.60
CA ALA A 106 8.64 6.57 14.91
C ALA A 106 9.32 7.61 14.00
N PHE A 107 8.95 7.66 12.72
CA PHE A 107 9.46 8.66 11.78
C PHE A 107 9.03 10.08 12.16
N TYR A 108 7.75 10.31 12.50
CA TYR A 108 7.29 11.64 12.91
C TYR A 108 7.88 12.07 14.26
N GLU A 109 8.04 11.15 15.22
CA GLU A 109 8.71 11.44 16.50
C GLU A 109 10.18 11.86 16.30
N LEU A 110 10.87 11.27 15.32
CA LEU A 110 12.22 11.68 14.94
C LEU A 110 12.23 13.11 14.39
N LEU A 111 11.35 13.42 13.42
CA LEU A 111 11.24 14.76 12.85
C LEU A 111 10.92 15.83 13.90
N ASP A 112 10.02 15.53 14.85
CA ASP A 112 9.65 16.47 15.91
C ASP A 112 10.81 16.72 16.88
N THR A 113 11.59 15.68 17.19
CA THR A 113 12.78 15.79 18.05
C THR A 113 13.85 16.66 17.39
N ASP A 114 14.08 16.46 16.09
CA ASP A 114 15.00 17.28 15.32
C ASP A 114 14.49 18.73 15.28
N GLU A 115 13.24 18.97 14.86
CA GLU A 115 12.65 20.32 14.82
C GLU A 115 12.80 21.05 16.16
N ALA A 116 12.52 20.38 17.29
CA ALA A 116 12.68 20.96 18.63
C ALA A 116 14.15 21.28 18.98
N ARG A 117 15.10 20.42 18.61
CA ARG A 117 16.54 20.63 18.83
C ARG A 117 17.06 21.84 18.06
N TYR A 118 16.53 22.09 16.89
CA TYR A 118 17.02 23.14 15.99
C TYR A 118 16.27 24.47 16.15
N VAL A 119 14.96 24.44 16.45
CA VAL A 119 14.12 25.65 16.59
C VAL A 119 14.00 26.09 18.06
N GLY A 120 14.02 25.15 19.01
CA GLY A 120 13.68 25.39 20.43
C GLY A 120 14.75 26.05 21.29
N VAL A 121 15.97 26.24 20.78
CA VAL A 121 17.07 26.77 21.60
C VAL A 121 17.17 28.29 21.43
N GLY A 122 16.52 29.06 22.30
CA GLY A 122 16.51 30.53 22.25
C GLY A 122 17.88 31.16 22.50
N LEU A 123 18.14 32.33 21.90
CA LEU A 123 19.33 33.15 22.15
C LEU A 123 19.47 33.60 23.61
N PHE A 124 18.35 33.66 24.34
CA PHE A 124 18.28 34.17 25.71
C PHE A 124 18.87 33.21 26.75
N GLU A 125 19.02 31.92 26.42
CA GLU A 125 19.66 30.94 27.30
C GLU A 125 21.12 31.28 27.59
N GLU A 126 21.81 31.94 26.65
CA GLU A 126 23.21 32.34 26.83
C GLU A 126 23.38 33.44 27.91
N PHE A 127 22.29 34.13 28.27
CA PHE A 127 22.25 35.14 29.34
C PHE A 127 21.84 34.58 30.69
N ARG A 128 21.43 33.30 30.77
CA ARG A 128 21.05 32.67 32.04
C ARG A 128 22.25 32.61 32.98
N ASP A 129 22.03 33.03 34.22
CA ASP A 129 23.03 33.07 35.30
C ASP A 129 24.27 33.97 35.01
N GLU A 130 24.19 34.86 34.02
CA GLU A 130 25.25 35.83 33.71
C GLU A 130 24.85 37.24 34.16
N ASN A 131 25.80 37.98 34.73
CA ASN A 131 25.60 39.39 35.07
C ASN A 131 26.12 40.27 33.94
N VAL A 132 25.18 40.89 33.22
CA VAL A 132 25.42 41.74 32.03
C VAL A 132 26.38 42.91 32.31
N PHE A 133 26.49 43.35 33.58
CA PHE A 133 27.36 44.45 33.97
C PHE A 133 28.71 44.04 34.54
N PHE A 134 28.84 42.79 35.03
CA PHE A 134 30.04 42.34 35.73
C PHE A 134 31.09 41.75 34.77
N ASP A 135 30.66 40.95 33.79
CA ASP A 135 31.56 40.33 32.81
C ASP A 135 30.91 40.26 31.41
N PRO A 136 30.92 41.37 30.65
CA PRO A 136 30.35 41.39 29.31
C PRO A 136 31.15 40.54 28.32
N GLN A 137 32.44 40.28 28.57
CA GLN A 137 33.28 39.48 27.68
C GLN A 137 32.85 38.00 27.68
N ARG A 138 32.48 37.46 28.85
CA ARG A 138 31.96 36.09 28.96
C ARG A 138 30.67 35.88 28.17
N ILE A 139 29.75 36.87 28.19
CA ILE A 139 28.52 36.84 27.40
C ILE A 139 28.83 36.90 25.90
N ILE A 140 29.77 37.75 25.48
CA ILE A 140 30.21 37.85 24.08
C ILE A 140 30.79 36.52 23.62
N SER A 141 31.69 35.90 24.39
CA SER A 141 32.26 34.59 24.04
C SER A 141 31.21 33.47 23.97
N LYS A 142 30.19 33.48 24.83
CA LYS A 142 29.06 32.54 24.74
C LYS A 142 28.26 32.74 23.45
N LEU A 143 27.97 33.99 23.09
CA LEU A 143 27.25 34.33 21.86
C LEU A 143 28.07 34.00 20.60
N GLU A 144 29.39 34.22 20.59
CA GLU A 144 30.27 33.85 19.48
C GLU A 144 30.36 32.34 19.29
N ASN A 145 30.54 31.59 20.38
CA ASN A 145 30.47 30.12 20.35
C ASN A 145 29.11 29.64 19.83
N ARG A 146 28.03 30.38 20.13
CA ARG A 146 26.69 30.06 19.63
C ARG A 146 26.56 30.33 18.14
N VAL A 147 27.10 31.43 17.65
CA VAL A 147 27.16 31.75 16.22
C VAL A 147 27.93 30.68 15.46
N PHE A 148 29.06 30.22 15.97
CA PHE A 148 29.84 29.15 15.35
C PHE A 148 29.04 27.84 15.23
N ARG A 149 28.28 27.46 16.28
CA ARG A 149 27.35 26.31 16.19
C ARG A 149 26.25 26.55 15.15
N LEU A 150 25.71 27.77 15.10
CA LEU A 150 24.70 28.20 14.12
C LEU A 150 25.19 28.13 12.67
N GLU A 151 26.47 28.34 12.41
CA GLU A 151 27.04 28.21 11.05
C GLU A 151 27.19 26.75 10.60
N ASP A 152 27.44 25.81 11.52
CA ASP A 152 27.57 24.37 11.23
C ASP A 152 26.21 23.65 11.14
N TYR A 153 25.14 24.22 11.71
CA TYR A 153 23.82 23.57 11.77
C TYR A 153 23.11 23.34 10.42
N PRO A 154 23.08 24.29 9.46
CA PRO A 154 22.37 24.13 8.18
C PRO A 154 22.89 22.96 7.34
N THR A 155 24.15 22.57 7.51
CA THR A 155 24.79 21.51 6.72
C THR A 155 24.34 20.11 7.11
N HIS A 156 23.97 19.88 8.38
CA HIS A 156 23.67 18.52 8.87
C HIS A 156 22.19 18.17 8.82
N ILE A 157 21.29 19.13 9.14
CA ILE A 157 19.84 18.88 9.14
C ILE A 157 19.32 18.44 7.76
N GLY A 158 19.80 19.05 6.68
CA GLY A 158 19.35 18.71 5.33
C GLY A 158 19.65 17.25 4.99
N SER A 159 20.86 16.77 5.32
CA SER A 159 21.23 15.37 5.14
C SER A 159 20.49 14.43 6.10
N GLU A 160 20.35 14.79 7.38
CA GLU A 160 19.66 13.96 8.39
C GLU A 160 18.21 13.71 8.01
N VAL A 161 17.52 14.75 7.55
CA VAL A 161 16.12 14.68 7.10
C VAL A 161 15.97 13.85 5.83
N LEU A 162 16.87 14.02 4.86
CA LEU A 162 16.89 13.19 3.64
C LEU A 162 17.13 11.72 3.96
N ASP A 163 18.08 11.43 4.85
CA ASP A 163 18.38 10.07 5.32
C ASP A 163 17.19 9.46 6.07
N ALA A 164 16.48 10.25 6.88
CA ALA A 164 15.26 9.81 7.56
C ALA A 164 14.15 9.43 6.56
N VAL A 165 13.92 10.23 5.52
CA VAL A 165 12.93 9.93 4.47
C VAL A 165 13.33 8.69 3.65
N ALA A 166 14.60 8.53 3.33
CA ALA A 166 15.12 7.33 2.67
C ALA A 166 14.96 6.09 3.58
N GLY A 167 15.25 6.23 4.87
CA GLY A 167 15.05 5.20 5.88
C GLY A 167 13.58 4.76 5.96
N LEU A 168 12.65 5.71 6.02
CA LEU A 168 11.20 5.42 5.96
C LEU A 168 10.85 4.63 4.70
N SER A 169 11.34 5.06 3.53
CA SER A 169 11.05 4.38 2.26
C SER A 169 11.51 2.92 2.28
N ASN A 170 12.69 2.64 2.82
CA ASN A 170 13.20 1.28 2.99
C ASN A 170 12.35 0.45 3.97
N MET A 171 11.89 1.06 5.08
CA MET A 171 11.02 0.38 6.04
C MET A 171 9.66 0.04 5.42
N LEU A 172 9.07 0.95 4.63
CA LEU A 172 7.82 0.72 3.91
C LEU A 172 7.96 -0.43 2.90
N GLU A 173 9.07 -0.47 2.15
CA GLU A 173 9.32 -1.57 1.21
C GLU A 173 9.48 -2.92 1.94
N ASN A 174 10.18 -2.94 3.08
CA ASN A 174 10.29 -4.16 3.90
C ASN A 174 8.92 -4.64 4.39
N ILE A 175 8.04 -3.74 4.84
CA ILE A 175 6.67 -4.10 5.24
C ILE A 175 5.91 -4.67 4.04
N ARG A 176 6.03 -4.05 2.86
CA ARG A 176 5.39 -4.52 1.62
C ARG A 176 5.87 -5.91 1.22
N LEU A 177 7.17 -6.19 1.27
CA LEU A 177 7.73 -7.51 0.97
C LEU A 177 7.25 -8.57 1.96
N ASN A 178 7.21 -8.25 3.27
CA ASN A 178 6.68 -9.15 4.29
C ASN A 178 5.19 -9.44 4.07
N TYR A 179 4.41 -8.43 3.69
CA TYR A 179 3.00 -8.58 3.33
C TYR A 179 2.81 -9.51 2.12
N ILE A 180 3.57 -9.31 1.04
CA ILE A 180 3.54 -10.17 -0.15
C ILE A 180 3.86 -11.62 0.21
N ASN A 181 4.89 -11.84 1.03
CA ASN A 181 5.27 -13.18 1.47
C ASN A 181 4.15 -13.84 2.29
N CYS A 182 3.56 -13.11 3.24
CA CYS A 182 2.43 -13.58 4.04
C CYS A 182 1.23 -13.98 3.17
N MET A 183 0.84 -13.11 2.22
CA MET A 183 -0.26 -13.38 1.29
C MET A 183 0.04 -14.59 0.39
N THR A 184 1.27 -14.71 -0.10
CA THR A 184 1.72 -15.84 -0.92
C THR A 184 1.58 -17.17 -0.18
N LEU A 185 1.98 -17.22 1.09
CA LEU A 185 1.86 -18.45 1.89
C LEU A 185 0.39 -18.82 2.11
N GLY A 186 -0.47 -17.85 2.40
CA GLY A 186 -1.91 -18.07 2.53
C GLY A 186 -2.54 -18.60 1.23
N GLU A 187 -2.18 -18.02 0.08
CA GLU A 187 -2.66 -18.47 -1.23
C GLU A 187 -2.18 -19.88 -1.56
N GLN A 188 -0.90 -20.20 -1.29
CA GLN A 188 -0.36 -21.53 -1.55
C GLN A 188 -1.11 -22.60 -0.75
N MET A 189 -1.43 -22.34 0.52
CA MET A 189 -2.22 -23.25 1.34
C MET A 189 -3.61 -23.47 0.76
N LEU A 190 -4.29 -22.39 0.36
CA LEU A 190 -5.60 -22.48 -0.28
C LEU A 190 -5.54 -23.29 -1.58
N ARG A 191 -4.58 -22.96 -2.45
CA ARG A 191 -4.38 -23.65 -3.73
C ARG A 191 -4.17 -25.15 -3.52
N SER A 192 -3.33 -25.54 -2.55
CA SER A 192 -3.12 -26.95 -2.22
C SER A 192 -4.40 -27.62 -1.72
N ALA A 193 -5.20 -26.94 -0.90
CA ALA A 193 -6.47 -27.48 -0.42
C ALA A 193 -7.50 -27.67 -1.54
N LEU A 194 -7.61 -26.71 -2.47
CA LEU A 194 -8.52 -26.81 -3.62
C LEU A 194 -8.05 -27.90 -4.60
N GLN A 195 -6.74 -28.05 -4.81
CA GLN A 195 -6.17 -29.16 -5.59
C GLN A 195 -6.46 -30.52 -4.96
N LEU A 196 -6.39 -30.62 -3.63
CA LEU A 196 -6.82 -31.82 -2.92
C LEU A 196 -8.32 -32.10 -3.14
N GLY A 197 -9.15 -31.05 -3.19
CA GLY A 197 -10.57 -31.17 -3.54
C GLY A 197 -10.79 -31.78 -4.93
N LEU A 198 -10.00 -31.38 -5.93
CA LEU A 198 -10.03 -31.98 -7.27
C LEU A 198 -9.62 -33.46 -7.25
N LEU A 199 -8.59 -33.81 -6.48
CA LEU A 199 -8.18 -35.21 -6.33
C LEU A 199 -9.27 -36.03 -5.64
N GLN A 200 -9.91 -35.50 -4.60
CA GLN A 200 -11.00 -36.17 -3.90
C GLN A 200 -12.24 -36.33 -4.78
N LEU A 201 -12.50 -35.40 -5.71
CA LEU A 201 -13.55 -35.53 -6.71
C LEU A 201 -13.39 -36.82 -7.53
N GLU A 202 -12.20 -37.07 -8.07
CA GLU A 202 -11.93 -38.26 -8.86
C GLU A 202 -11.85 -39.53 -8.00
N GLN A 203 -11.02 -39.50 -6.95
CA GLN A 203 -10.62 -40.70 -6.21
C GLN A 203 -11.64 -41.13 -5.14
N THR A 204 -12.42 -40.20 -4.60
CA THR A 204 -13.37 -40.47 -3.51
C THR A 204 -14.80 -40.39 -3.99
N CYS A 205 -15.15 -39.36 -4.77
CA CYS A 205 -16.51 -39.19 -5.26
C CYS A 205 -16.80 -39.99 -6.55
N ASN A 206 -15.77 -40.58 -7.19
CA ASN A 206 -15.87 -41.21 -8.51
C ASN A 206 -16.41 -40.25 -9.59
N GLY A 207 -16.06 -38.97 -9.48
CA GLY A 207 -16.31 -37.97 -10.50
C GLY A 207 -15.25 -38.00 -11.60
N ASN A 208 -15.48 -37.23 -12.66
CA ASN A 208 -14.50 -37.05 -13.74
C ASN A 208 -14.18 -35.57 -13.91
N LEU A 209 -12.90 -35.23 -14.11
CA LEU A 209 -12.52 -33.87 -14.46
C LEU A 209 -13.04 -33.52 -15.86
N ILE A 210 -13.75 -32.40 -15.93
CA ILE A 210 -14.29 -31.83 -17.16
C ILE A 210 -13.19 -31.00 -17.80
N PRO A 211 -12.91 -31.17 -19.11
CA PRO A 211 -11.96 -30.32 -19.80
C PRO A 211 -12.40 -28.87 -19.68
N VAL A 212 -11.56 -28.03 -19.07
CA VAL A 212 -11.72 -26.58 -19.17
C VAL A 212 -11.41 -26.26 -20.63
N ALA A 213 -12.39 -25.76 -21.37
CA ALA A 213 -12.14 -25.29 -22.73
C ALA A 213 -11.07 -24.20 -22.63
N GLU A 214 -9.87 -24.43 -23.19
CA GLU A 214 -8.95 -23.34 -23.46
C GLU A 214 -9.72 -22.30 -24.27
N GLU A 215 -9.84 -21.08 -23.75
CA GLU A 215 -10.25 -19.96 -24.58
C GLU A 215 -9.32 -19.97 -25.80
N ALA A 216 -9.91 -20.24 -26.98
CA ALA A 216 -9.18 -20.23 -28.21
C ALA A 216 -8.42 -18.90 -28.30
N PRO A 217 -7.14 -18.88 -28.69
CA PRO A 217 -6.40 -17.64 -28.87
C PRO A 217 -7.22 -16.74 -29.78
N VAL A 218 -7.62 -15.57 -29.29
CA VAL A 218 -8.27 -14.55 -30.13
C VAL A 218 -7.32 -14.30 -31.29
N PRO A 219 -7.69 -14.64 -32.54
CA PRO A 219 -6.80 -14.39 -33.66
C PRO A 219 -6.51 -12.89 -33.74
N PRO A 220 -5.29 -12.48 -34.11
CA PRO A 220 -4.98 -11.07 -34.28
C PRO A 220 -6.01 -10.47 -35.23
N ASN A 221 -6.60 -9.34 -34.83
CA ASN A 221 -7.57 -8.60 -35.62
C ASN A 221 -6.94 -8.19 -36.95
N VAL A 222 -7.14 -9.00 -38.00
CA VAL A 222 -6.72 -8.66 -39.36
C VAL A 222 -7.90 -8.04 -40.07
N GLY A 223 -7.82 -6.72 -40.26
CA GLY A 223 -8.53 -6.01 -41.31
C GLY A 223 -9.90 -5.52 -40.93
N ALA A 224 -10.00 -4.20 -40.77
CA ALA A 224 -11.25 -3.48 -40.92
C ALA A 224 -11.89 -3.82 -42.29
N THR A 225 -13.00 -4.55 -42.27
CA THR A 225 -13.96 -4.58 -43.36
C THR A 225 -14.95 -3.44 -43.10
N PRO A 226 -15.17 -2.49 -44.02
CA PRO A 226 -16.21 -1.48 -43.84
C PRO A 226 -17.58 -2.17 -43.85
N GLU A 227 -18.41 -1.84 -42.85
CA GLU A 227 -19.85 -2.14 -42.84
C GLU A 227 -20.52 -1.65 -44.13
N PRO A 228 -21.44 -2.43 -44.73
CA PRO A 228 -22.36 -1.89 -45.73
C PRO A 228 -23.39 -1.02 -45.02
N THR A 229 -23.47 0.25 -45.43
CA THR A 229 -24.49 1.22 -45.02
C THR A 229 -25.89 0.65 -45.22
N GLU A 230 -26.67 0.45 -44.15
CA GLU A 230 -28.11 0.20 -44.24
C GLU A 230 -28.83 1.45 -44.79
N GLU A 231 -29.58 1.28 -45.87
CA GLU A 231 -30.53 2.29 -46.37
C GLU A 231 -31.68 2.48 -45.36
N PRO A 232 -32.19 3.71 -45.17
CA PRO A 232 -33.27 3.95 -44.23
C PRO A 232 -34.60 3.38 -44.76
N THR A 233 -35.21 2.48 -44.00
CA THR A 233 -36.58 1.99 -44.17
C THR A 233 -37.61 3.13 -44.16
N PRO A 234 -38.60 3.15 -45.08
CA PRO A 234 -39.67 4.16 -45.07
C PRO A 234 -40.70 3.90 -43.96
N GLU A 235 -41.18 4.98 -43.36
CA GLU A 235 -42.25 5.02 -42.33
C GLU A 235 -43.56 4.39 -42.83
N PRO A 236 -44.33 3.70 -41.97
CA PRO A 236 -45.63 3.15 -42.34
C PRO A 236 -46.73 4.24 -42.34
N GLU A 237 -47.47 4.33 -43.46
CA GLU A 237 -48.65 5.19 -43.61
C GLU A 237 -49.78 4.79 -42.65
N THR A 238 -50.26 5.76 -41.86
CA THR A 238 -51.47 5.67 -41.03
C THR A 238 -52.74 5.50 -41.89
N PRO A 239 -53.65 4.56 -41.60
CA PRO A 239 -54.90 4.43 -42.36
C PRO A 239 -55.88 5.57 -42.06
N ALA A 240 -56.53 6.08 -43.12
CA ALA A 240 -57.64 7.04 -43.04
C ALA A 240 -58.92 6.40 -42.44
N PRO A 241 -59.80 7.19 -41.79
CA PRO A 241 -61.00 6.68 -41.14
C PRO A 241 -62.11 6.43 -42.15
N GLU A 242 -62.77 5.26 -42.09
CA GLU A 242 -64.02 5.01 -42.80
C GLU A 242 -65.22 5.55 -42.01
N HIS A 243 -66.16 6.13 -42.75
CA HIS A 243 -67.39 6.80 -42.32
C HIS A 243 -68.50 5.84 -41.87
#